data_AF-A0A7J9DCA1-F1
#
_entry.id   AF-A0A7J9DCA1-F1
#
_cell.length_a   1.000
_cell.length_b   1.000
_cell.length_c   1.000
_cell.angle_alpha   90.00
_cell.angle_beta   90.00
_cell.angle_gamma   90.00
#
_symmetry.space_group_name_H-M   'P 1'
#
loop_
_entity.id
_entity.type
_entity.pdbx_description
1 polymer ?
#
loop_
_entity_poly.entity_id
_entity_poly.type
_entity_poly.pdbx_seq_one_letter_code
_entity_poly.pdbx_strand_id
1 'polypeptide(L)' 'MVTAAMIAQHFEATIKDHPKMKLREIQRRCVSKMHVNVTIDCSYRVKKITKEKMARNYKEEFGLLR' A
#
# COMPACT_ATOMS: atom_id res chain seq x y z
N MET A 1 -13.61 2.12 14.74
CA MET A 1 -13.21 3.32 13.97
C MET A 1 -12.12 2.91 13.01
N VAL A 2 -12.26 3.18 11.71
CA VAL A 2 -11.19 2.88 10.75
C VAL A 2 -10.07 3.89 10.94
N THR A 3 -8.85 3.43 11.23
CA THR A 3 -7.69 4.30 11.41
C THR A 3 -6.85 4.37 10.14
N ALA A 4 -6.06 5.43 10.00
CA ALA A 4 -5.11 5.59 8.90
C ALA A 4 -4.13 4.39 8.80
N ALA A 5 -3.77 3.79 9.94
CA ALA A 5 -2.91 2.60 9.99
C ALA A 5 -3.59 1.38 9.35
N MET A 6 -4.87 1.14 9.62
CA MET A 6 -5.61 0.03 9.00
C MET A 6 -5.70 0.20 7.49
N ILE A 7 -5.99 1.42 7.02
CA ILE A 7 -6.02 1.76 5.58
C ILE A 7 -4.65 1.49 4.95
N ALA A 8 -3.58 1.97 5.58
CA ALA A 8 -2.21 1.76 5.10
C ALA A 8 -1.84 0.28 5.01
N GLN A 9 -2.19 -0.53 6.01
CA GLN A 9 -1.97 -1.98 5.98
C GLN A 9 -2.73 -2.66 4.85
N HIS A 10 -3.98 -2.26 4.59
CA HIS A 10 -4.78 -2.84 3.53
C HIS A 10 -4.26 -2.48 2.13
N PHE A 11 -3.82 -1.23 1.95
CA PHE A 11 -3.11 -0.81 0.75
C PHE A 11 -1.80 -1.56 0.57
N GLU A 12 -1.00 -1.71 1.63
CA GLU A 12 0.27 -2.43 1.58
C GLU A 12 0.08 -3.88 1.12
N ALA A 13 -0.87 -4.59 1.72
CA ALA A 13 -1.20 -5.97 1.36
C ALA A 13 -1.67 -6.08 -0.11
N THR A 14 -2.54 -5.18 -0.55
CA THR A 14 -3.05 -5.19 -1.93
C THR A 14 -1.95 -4.88 -2.96
N ILE A 15 -1.01 -3.98 -2.64
CA ILE A 15 0.12 -3.65 -3.51
C ILE A 15 1.12 -4.82 -3.56
N LYS A 16 1.34 -5.54 -2.44
CA LYS A 16 2.20 -6.73 -2.40
C LYS A 16 1.63 -7.87 -3.26
N ASP A 17 0.34 -8.15 -3.10
CA ASP A 17 -0.36 -9.22 -3.80
C ASP A 17 -0.54 -8.91 -5.30
N HIS A 18 -0.75 -7.63 -5.63
CA HIS A 18 -0.97 -7.17 -7.00
C HIS A 18 -0.14 -5.91 -7.33
N PRO A 19 1.18 -6.02 -7.53
CA PRO A 19 2.06 -4.86 -7.72
C PRO A 19 1.77 -4.04 -8.99
N LYS A 20 1.16 -4.66 -10.00
CA LYS A 20 0.76 -4.02 -11.27
C LYS A 20 -0.62 -3.35 -11.22
N MET A 21 -1.34 -3.46 -10.10
CA MET A 21 -2.70 -2.91 -9.97
C MET A 21 -2.70 -1.37 -9.99
N LYS A 22 -3.68 -0.79 -10.69
CA LYS A 22 -3.83 0.67 -10.82
C LYS A 22 -4.25 1.29 -9.48
N LEU A 23 -3.72 2.47 -9.16
CA LEU A 23 -3.98 3.15 -7.88
C LEU A 23 -5.48 3.40 -7.64
N ARG A 24 -6.20 3.83 -8.69
CA ARG A 24 -7.64 4.11 -8.65
C ARG A 24 -8.47 2.87 -8.30
N GLU A 25 -8.00 1.69 -8.70
CA GLU A 25 -8.68 0.43 -8.41
C GLU A 25 -8.42 -0.04 -6.98
N ILE A 26 -7.18 0.13 -6.49
CA ILE A 26 -6.83 -0.10 -5.08
C ILE A 26 -7.65 0.83 -4.18
N GLN A 27 -7.76 2.11 -4.54
CA GLN A 27 -8.60 3.09 -3.85
C GLN A 27 -10.06 2.64 -3.81
N ARG A 28 -10.66 2.27 -4.96
CA ARG A 28 -12.04 1.78 -5.01
C ARG A 28 -12.26 0.55 -4.12
N ARG A 29 -11.34 -0.42 -4.14
CA ARG A 29 -11.41 -1.59 -3.25
C ARG A 29 -11.35 -1.18 -1.78
N CYS A 30 -10.46 -0.26 -1.43
CA CYS A 30 -10.35 0.21 -0.05
C CYS A 30 -11.62 0.95 0.41
N VAL A 31 -12.17 1.83 -0.43
CA VAL A 31 -13.43 2.53 -0.17
C VAL A 31 -14.57 1.52 0.00
N SER A 32 -14.68 0.56 -0.92
CA SER A 32 -15.73 -0.47 -0.88
C SER A 32 -15.62 -1.40 0.33
N LYS A 33 -14.41 -1.73 0.79
CA LYS A 33 -14.20 -2.72 1.85
C LYS A 33 -14.20 -2.10 3.25
N MET A 34 -13.73 -0.87 3.38
CA MET A 34 -13.61 -0.18 4.67
C MET A 34 -14.67 0.90 4.88
N HIS A 35 -15.50 1.18 3.87
CA HIS A 35 -16.52 2.23 3.90
C HIS A 35 -15.96 3.61 4.31
N VAL A 36 -14.72 3.90 3.92
CA VAL A 36 -14.05 5.19 4.15
C VAL A 36 -13.86 5.93 2.84
N ASN A 37 -14.03 7.25 2.86
CA ASN A 37 -13.70 8.09 1.72
C ASN A 37 -12.19 8.39 1.73
N VAL A 38 -11.42 7.69 0.89
CA VAL A 38 -9.98 7.91 0.75
C VAL A 38 -9.72 8.82 -0.43
N THR A 39 -8.96 9.89 -0.24
CA THR A 39 -8.55 10.78 -1.34
C THR A 39 -7.49 10.12 -2.24
N ILE A 40 -7.39 10.56 -3.49
CA ILE A 40 -6.35 10.08 -4.42
C ILE A 40 -4.94 10.42 -3.90
N ASP A 41 -4.77 11.61 -3.31
CA ASP A 41 -3.50 12.02 -2.72
C ASP A 41 -3.03 11.06 -1.60
N CYS A 42 -3.94 10.73 -0.67
CA CYS A 42 -3.66 9.77 0.39
C CYS A 42 -3.23 8.41 -0.18
N SER A 43 -3.95 7.94 -1.20
CA SER A 43 -3.63 6.68 -1.90
C SER A 43 -2.24 6.73 -2.54
N TYR A 44 -1.86 7.84 -3.16
CA TYR A 44 -0.56 8.03 -3.79
C TYR A 44 0.58 8.00 -2.75
N ARG A 45 0.41 8.72 -1.63
CA ARG A 45 1.39 8.75 -0.53
C ARG A 45 1.61 7.36 0.05
N VAL A 46 0.54 6.62 0.32
CA VAL A 46 0.66 5.24 0.83
C VAL A 46 1.38 4.35 -0.18
N LYS A 47 1.00 4.39 -1.47
CA LYS A 47 1.66 3.59 -2.50
C LYS A 47 3.16 3.89 -2.63
N LYS A 48 3.55 5.17 -2.51
CA LYS A 48 4.96 5.58 -2.54
C LYS A 48 5.73 5.01 -1.34
N ILE A 49 5.23 5.22 -0.12
CA ILE A 49 5.85 4.72 1.12
C ILE A 49 5.96 3.19 1.09
N THR A 50 4.91 2.49 0.67
CA THR A 50 4.92 1.03 0.52
C THR A 50 6.00 0.57 -0.46
N LYS A 51 6.15 1.23 -1.62
CA LYS A 51 7.20 0.90 -2.58
C LYS A 51 8.60 1.15 -2.03
N GLU A 52 8.83 2.27 -1.35
CA GLU A 52 10.12 2.58 -0.72
C GLU A 52 10.46 1.56 0.36
N LYS A 53 9.49 1.19 1.19
CA LYS A 53 9.64 0.15 2.22
C LYS A 53 9.96 -1.21 1.61
N MET A 54 9.28 -1.61 0.52
CA MET A 54 9.62 -2.84 -0.20
C MET A 54 11.02 -2.80 -0.83
N ALA A 55 11.42 -1.67 -1.42
CA ALA A 55 12.76 -1.52 -1.98
C ALA A 55 13.84 -1.60 -0.89
N ARG A 56 13.57 -1.06 0.31
CA ARG A 56 14.45 -1.20 1.47
C ARG A 56 14.51 -2.65 1.97
N ASN A 57 13.37 -3.31 2.16
CA ASN A 57 13.33 -4.73 2.54
C ASN A 57 14.11 -5.59 1.55
N TYR A 58 13.92 -5.38 0.25
CA TYR A 58 14.66 -6.10 -0.78
C TYR A 58 16.17 -5.88 -0.67
N LYS A 59 16.62 -4.64 -0.45
CA LYS A 59 18.05 -4.35 -0.23
C LYS A 59 18.60 -5.02 1.03
N GLU A 60 17.81 -5.07 2.10
CA GLU A 60 18.21 -5.66 3.38
C GLU A 60 18.27 -7.20 3.28
N GLU A 61 17.24 -7.84 2.72
CA GLU A 61 17.19 -9.29 2.47
C GLU A 61 18.31 -9.74 1.52
N PHE A 62 18.55 -9.03 0.41
CA PHE A 62 19.68 -9.35 -0.49
C PHE A 62 21.04 -9.05 0.11
N GLY A 63 21.15 -8.03 0.97
CA GLY A 63 22.40 -7.71 1.67
C GLY A 63 22.79 -8.77 2.70
N LEU A 64 21.82 -9.47 3.29
CA LEU A 64 22.02 -10.57 4.24
C LEU A 64 22.35 -11.91 3.55
N LEU A 65 22.15 -12.03 2.23
CA LEU A 65 22.52 -13.21 1.44
C LEU A 65 24.00 -13.21 0.98
N ARG A 66 24.82 -12.28 1.48
CA ARG A 66 26.25 -12.15 1.14
C ARG A 66 27.17 -12.79 2.17
#